data_AF-A0A4Q2SGF0-F1
#
_entry.id   AF-A0A4Q2SGF0-F1
#
_cell.length_a   1.000
_cell.length_b   1.000
_cell.length_c   1.000
_cell.angle_alpha   90.00
_cell.angle_beta   90.00
_cell.angle_gamma   90.00
#
_symmetry.space_group_name_H-M   'P 1'
#
loop_
_entity.id
_entity.type
_entity.pdbx_description
1 polymer ?
#
loop_
_entity_poly.entity_id
_entity_poly.type
_entity_poly.pdbx_seq_one_letter_code
_entity_poly.pdbx_strand_id
1 'polypeptide(L)'
;MSEQLNPEGTPVVVGPVAIRTFGLTGEVEVHLAGSSGMRGEEQATPDLLESLARAGMAEQLSVVVSHHSELTPSAGTRAAGGADDIVLEVPAPGEDNGQVLLYAAEDGSLSWHLPDDIAPTDVPTRGGERRSYRIPRTVVPAVGPVDTGHRGLLGAVGTKVLKVLVFPLVDPLLGRVGDFFASRWEDRHRLNRVRWMGPDDYSRPTPVSFGPGDWSRLGEGRALLLVHGTFSTAHGAFGSLPPEAMTALHAAYGGRVAAFDHHSVSASPAENVALFSSLVPTGVQLELDLVTHSRGGLVGRELAALETVRVHGIVQVAAPNGGTVLADREHLSDLLGRLTNIVQFIPDNGVTDTLGLILAVVKQVAVSAVGGLDGITCMEPRGTYLESLNARPAVPAALFAIAADYEPPSGSPLGRIVRDGATDLVFRTDDNDLVVPTTGCFDVPGAPGFPVGSRLVLDSGRGIEHCSFFRDEEVVEHLLRWLPSP
;
A
#
# COMPACT_ATOMS: atom_id res chain seq x y z
N MET A 1 35.85 1.28 -2.80
CA MET A 1 36.73 1.78 -1.72
C MET A 1 35.83 2.23 -0.60
N SER A 2 36.14 1.83 0.64
CA SER A 2 35.42 2.24 1.84
C SER A 2 36.04 3.53 2.39
N GLU A 3 35.22 4.49 2.81
CA GLU A 3 35.64 5.74 3.44
C GLU A 3 34.95 5.90 4.81
N GLN A 4 35.60 6.60 5.74
CA GLN A 4 35.02 6.85 7.06
C GLN A 4 34.02 8.00 7.02
N LEU A 5 32.83 7.80 7.59
CA LEU A 5 31.84 8.87 7.78
C LEU A 5 32.33 9.92 8.78
N ASN A 6 31.99 11.18 8.52
CA ASN A 6 32.32 12.29 9.40
C ASN A 6 31.09 12.70 10.24
N PRO A 7 31.07 12.40 11.55
CA PRO A 7 29.94 12.68 12.43
C PRO A 7 29.74 14.17 12.75
N GLU A 8 30.68 15.03 12.39
CA GLU A 8 30.56 16.49 12.55
C GLU A 8 29.73 17.13 11.41
N GLY A 9 29.28 16.33 10.44
CA GLY A 9 28.45 16.78 9.31
C GLY A 9 29.26 17.34 8.12
N THR A 10 30.58 17.24 8.16
CA THR A 10 31.43 17.57 6.99
C THR A 10 31.17 16.54 5.88
N PRO A 11 30.95 16.96 4.61
CA PRO A 11 30.71 16.02 3.52
C PRO A 11 31.88 15.07 3.31
N VAL A 12 31.58 13.78 3.22
CA VAL A 12 32.52 12.74 2.77
C VAL A 12 32.18 12.42 1.32
N VAL A 13 33.17 12.48 0.43
CA VAL A 13 32.99 12.26 -1.02
C VAL A 13 33.55 10.90 -1.39
N VAL A 14 32.70 10.03 -1.93
CA VAL A 14 33.06 8.67 -2.36
C VAL A 14 32.61 8.49 -3.81
N GLY A 15 33.55 8.58 -4.75
CA GLY A 15 33.24 8.58 -6.17
C GLY A 15 32.29 9.74 -6.53
N PRO A 16 31.13 9.49 -7.16
CA PRO A 16 30.19 10.54 -7.55
C PRO A 16 29.24 11.00 -6.42
N VAL A 17 29.33 10.39 -5.24
CA VAL A 17 28.41 10.63 -4.12
C VAL A 17 29.09 11.54 -3.09
N ALA A 18 28.31 12.48 -2.54
CA ALA A 18 28.68 13.16 -1.31
C ALA A 18 27.66 12.83 -0.23
N ILE A 19 28.12 12.44 0.95
CA ILE A 19 27.28 12.05 2.07
C ILE A 19 27.63 12.90 3.29
N ARG A 20 26.62 13.44 3.97
CA ARG A 20 26.76 14.16 5.24
C ARG A 20 25.99 13.40 6.31
N THR A 21 26.61 13.18 7.46
CA THR A 21 26.09 12.32 8.52
C THR A 21 26.31 12.97 9.89
N PHE A 22 25.48 13.94 10.26
CA PHE A 22 25.62 14.57 11.58
C PHE A 22 25.26 13.57 12.69
N GLY A 23 26.17 13.35 13.64
CA GLY A 23 25.95 12.45 14.77
C GLY A 23 26.01 10.95 14.47
N LEU A 24 26.40 10.54 13.25
CA LEU A 24 26.54 9.13 12.85
C LEU A 24 27.97 8.87 12.36
N THR A 25 28.63 7.88 12.95
CA THR A 25 29.89 7.33 12.43
C THR A 25 29.65 6.00 11.74
N GLY A 26 30.61 5.54 10.94
CA GLY A 26 30.55 4.28 10.21
C GLY A 26 31.45 4.31 8.98
N GLU A 27 31.39 3.25 8.19
CA GLU A 27 32.09 3.10 6.93
C GLU A 27 31.09 3.18 5.77
N VAL A 28 31.43 3.93 4.72
CA VAL A 28 30.59 4.10 3.53
C VAL A 28 31.29 3.57 2.28
N GLU A 29 30.54 2.79 1.50
CA GLU A 29 30.94 2.30 0.18
C GLU A 29 29.93 2.74 -0.87
N VAL A 30 30.41 3.03 -2.08
CA VAL A 30 29.58 3.36 -3.25
C VAL A 30 29.84 2.35 -4.35
N HIS A 31 28.76 1.79 -4.88
CA HIS A 31 28.76 0.79 -5.95
C HIS A 31 28.00 1.37 -7.14
N LEU A 32 28.64 1.39 -8.32
CA LEU A 32 27.99 1.84 -9.56
C LEU A 32 27.24 0.68 -10.22
N ALA A 33 26.20 1.01 -10.99
CA ALA A 33 25.46 0.02 -11.76
C ALA A 33 26.34 -0.76 -12.76
N GLY A 34 26.11 -2.07 -12.89
CA GLY A 34 26.59 -2.85 -14.05
C GLY A 34 27.86 -3.66 -13.88
N SER A 35 28.12 -4.26 -12.71
CA SER A 35 29.17 -5.30 -12.60
C SER A 35 28.60 -6.54 -11.91
N SER A 36 28.53 -7.64 -12.66
CA SER A 36 28.10 -8.93 -12.12
C SER A 36 29.06 -9.39 -11.02
N GLY A 37 28.50 -9.85 -9.90
CA GLY A 37 29.26 -10.28 -8.72
C GLY A 37 29.73 -9.16 -7.79
N MET A 38 29.18 -7.94 -7.90
CA MET A 38 29.30 -6.92 -6.84
C MET A 38 28.11 -6.99 -5.88
N ARG A 39 28.36 -6.70 -4.59
CA ARG A 39 27.36 -6.74 -3.50
C ARG A 39 26.05 -6.01 -3.81
N GLY A 40 26.05 -4.96 -4.63
CA GLY A 40 24.83 -4.20 -4.98
C GLY A 40 23.75 -5.04 -5.67
N GLU A 41 24.11 -5.97 -6.57
CA GLU A 41 23.17 -6.86 -7.27
C GLU A 41 22.72 -8.02 -6.36
N GLU A 42 23.62 -8.50 -5.49
CA GLU A 42 23.37 -9.59 -4.52
C GLU A 42 22.50 -9.17 -3.33
N GLN A 43 22.24 -7.87 -3.19
CA GLN A 43 21.51 -7.28 -2.08
C GLN A 43 20.01 -7.19 -2.30
N ALA A 44 19.44 -7.65 -3.41
CA ALA A 44 17.99 -7.63 -3.67
C ALA A 44 17.41 -9.03 -3.95
N THR A 45 16.15 -9.26 -3.61
CA THR A 45 15.46 -10.53 -3.94
C THR A 45 15.13 -10.59 -5.43
N PRO A 46 15.01 -11.82 -6.01
CA PRO A 46 14.59 -11.99 -7.40
C PRO A 46 13.28 -11.27 -7.74
N ASP A 47 12.28 -11.30 -6.85
CA ASP A 47 10.99 -10.67 -7.09
C ASP A 47 11.06 -9.14 -7.12
N LEU A 48 11.91 -8.53 -6.28
CA LEU A 48 12.14 -7.08 -6.33
C LEU A 48 12.88 -6.70 -7.62
N LEU A 49 13.93 -7.44 -7.97
CA LEU A 49 14.68 -7.21 -9.21
C LEU A 49 13.80 -7.35 -10.44
N GLU A 50 12.96 -8.38 -10.49
CA GLU A 50 11.98 -8.59 -11.56
C GLU A 50 10.95 -7.46 -11.61
N SER A 51 10.40 -7.05 -10.47
CA SER A 51 9.43 -5.96 -10.40
C SER A 51 10.03 -4.62 -10.84
N LEU A 52 11.27 -4.31 -10.43
CA LEU A 52 12.02 -3.13 -10.87
C LEU A 52 12.24 -3.16 -12.39
N ALA A 53 12.71 -4.28 -12.93
CA ALA A 53 12.93 -4.45 -14.36
C ALA A 53 11.63 -4.27 -15.16
N ARG A 54 10.53 -4.89 -14.73
CA ARG A 54 9.19 -4.73 -15.35
C ARG A 54 8.67 -3.29 -15.26
N ALA A 55 9.01 -2.58 -14.18
CA ALA A 55 8.66 -1.18 -14.00
C ALA A 55 9.54 -0.22 -14.83
N GLY A 56 10.58 -0.72 -15.51
CA GLY A 56 11.57 0.10 -16.22
C GLY A 56 12.46 0.90 -15.28
N MET A 57 12.62 0.45 -14.04
CA MET A 57 13.49 1.06 -13.05
C MET A 57 14.84 0.35 -13.05
N ALA A 58 15.91 1.12 -13.18
CA ALA A 58 17.28 0.62 -13.14
C ALA A 58 18.04 1.26 -11.99
N GLU A 59 18.92 0.49 -11.36
CA GLU A 59 19.86 1.04 -10.39
C GLU A 59 20.85 1.95 -11.11
N GLN A 60 21.08 3.16 -10.56
CA GLN A 60 22.16 4.04 -10.98
C GLN A 60 23.41 3.79 -10.12
N LEU A 61 23.20 3.72 -8.81
CA LEU A 61 24.22 3.39 -7.81
C LEU A 61 23.58 2.89 -6.52
N SER A 62 24.36 2.18 -5.72
CA SER A 62 24.04 1.84 -4.33
C SER A 62 25.07 2.45 -3.40
N VAL A 63 24.61 2.93 -2.25
CA VAL A 63 25.46 3.35 -1.13
C VAL A 63 25.21 2.41 0.04
N VAL A 64 26.28 1.85 0.60
CA VAL A 64 26.21 0.93 1.74
C VAL A 64 26.91 1.59 2.92
N VAL A 65 26.22 1.74 4.04
CA VAL A 65 26.80 2.22 5.29
C VAL A 65 26.84 1.06 6.29
N SER A 66 28.06 0.69 6.68
CA SER A 66 28.36 -0.43 7.57
C SER A 66 29.12 0.04 8.81
N HIS A 67 29.26 -0.83 9.81
CA HIS A 67 30.00 -0.54 11.05
C HIS A 67 29.58 0.78 11.73
N HIS A 68 28.31 1.15 11.58
CA HIS A 68 27.83 2.47 11.97
C HIS A 68 27.33 2.50 13.42
N SER A 69 27.43 3.67 14.04
CA SER A 69 26.90 3.91 15.39
C SER A 69 26.58 5.39 15.59
N GLU A 70 25.53 5.68 16.35
CA GLU A 70 25.19 7.05 16.72
C GLU A 70 26.11 7.57 17.83
N LEU A 71 26.67 8.77 17.64
CA LEU A 71 27.62 9.39 18.57
C LEU A 71 26.95 10.32 19.60
N THR A 72 25.61 10.37 19.64
CA THR A 72 24.86 10.97 20.76
C THR A 72 23.46 10.35 20.84
N PRO A 73 23.06 9.73 21.96
CA PRO A 73 21.69 9.27 22.13
C PRO A 73 20.82 10.50 22.48
N SER A 74 20.28 11.18 21.47
CA SER A 74 19.16 12.09 21.71
C SER A 74 17.90 11.24 21.82
N ALA A 75 17.32 11.19 23.01
CA ALA A 75 16.02 10.60 23.25
C ALA A 75 14.99 11.13 22.22
N GLY A 76 14.32 10.20 21.54
CA GLY A 76 13.21 10.48 20.61
C GLY A 76 13.55 10.16 19.16
N THR A 77 12.91 9.13 18.63
CA THR A 77 12.81 8.78 17.20
C THR A 77 12.32 9.99 16.39
N ARG A 78 13.18 10.53 15.53
CA ARG A 78 12.83 11.61 14.59
C ARG A 78 12.65 11.01 13.19
N ALA A 79 11.54 11.35 12.54
CA ALA A 79 11.30 11.09 11.12
C ALA A 79 12.29 11.88 10.24
N ALA A 80 12.41 11.51 8.96
CA ALA A 80 13.19 12.25 7.96
C ALA A 80 12.73 13.72 7.90
N GLY A 81 13.67 14.66 7.86
CA GLY A 81 13.45 16.11 7.78
C GLY A 81 14.20 16.95 8.82
N GLY A 82 15.06 16.36 9.66
CA GLY A 82 15.74 17.04 10.77
C GLY A 82 17.16 17.53 10.46
N ALA A 83 17.72 18.36 11.36
CA ALA A 83 19.12 18.79 11.31
C ALA A 83 20.14 17.64 11.45
N ASP A 84 19.67 16.44 11.81
CA ASP A 84 20.50 15.27 12.05
C ASP A 84 20.30 14.15 11.00
N ASP A 85 19.64 14.41 9.86
CA ASP A 85 19.45 13.39 8.82
C ASP A 85 20.77 13.01 8.14
N ILE A 86 20.79 11.82 7.52
CA ILE A 86 21.76 11.53 6.47
C ILE A 86 21.34 12.32 5.24
N VAL A 87 22.18 13.24 4.79
CA VAL A 87 21.99 13.96 3.53
C VAL A 87 22.87 13.30 2.48
N LEU A 88 22.22 12.71 1.49
CA LEU A 88 22.87 12.06 0.36
C LEU A 88 22.69 12.90 -0.90
N GLU A 89 23.80 13.35 -1.47
CA GLU A 89 23.79 14.03 -2.74
C GLU A 89 24.42 13.16 -3.85
N VAL A 90 23.72 13.00 -4.97
CA VAL A 90 24.07 12.08 -6.07
C VAL A 90 23.94 12.75 -7.44
N PRO A 91 24.55 12.21 -8.52
CA PRO A 91 24.36 12.77 -9.86
C PRO A 91 22.89 12.70 -10.28
N ALA A 92 22.40 13.76 -10.92
CA ALA A 92 21.05 13.80 -11.46
C ALA A 92 20.84 12.76 -12.59
N PRO A 93 19.60 12.30 -12.82
CA PRO A 93 19.30 11.21 -13.76
C PRO A 93 19.33 11.61 -15.25
N GLY A 94 19.59 12.88 -15.56
CA GLY A 94 19.40 13.46 -16.89
C GLY A 94 17.97 14.00 -17.10
N GLU A 95 17.73 14.64 -18.26
CA GLU A 95 16.47 15.36 -18.52
C GLU A 95 15.26 14.45 -18.79
N ASP A 96 15.50 13.23 -19.29
CA ASP A 96 14.44 12.30 -19.71
C ASP A 96 14.13 11.22 -18.66
N ASN A 97 14.72 11.31 -17.47
CA ASN A 97 14.58 10.30 -16.42
C ASN A 97 14.17 10.91 -15.07
N GLY A 98 13.33 10.18 -14.35
CA GLY A 98 13.06 10.40 -12.93
C GLY A 98 14.09 9.65 -12.09
N GLN A 99 14.21 10.04 -10.81
CA GLN A 99 15.11 9.41 -9.84
C GLN A 99 14.44 9.33 -8.48
N VAL A 100 14.57 8.20 -7.81
CA VAL A 100 14.05 7.96 -6.46
C VAL A 100 15.07 7.14 -5.67
N LEU A 101 15.05 7.26 -4.34
CA LEU A 101 15.91 6.48 -3.47
C LEU A 101 15.08 5.45 -2.69
N LEU A 102 15.47 4.18 -2.78
CA LEU A 102 14.98 3.11 -1.92
C LEU A 102 15.99 2.89 -0.79
N TYR A 103 15.57 3.11 0.45
CA TYR A 103 16.37 2.91 1.64
C TYR A 103 15.97 1.59 2.33
N ALA A 104 16.96 0.74 2.60
CA ALA A 104 16.87 -0.38 3.53
C ALA A 104 17.62 -0.04 4.82
N ALA A 105 16.90 -0.07 5.95
CA ALA A 105 17.51 -0.02 7.27
C ALA A 105 18.16 -1.37 7.64
N GLU A 106 18.86 -1.38 8.76
CA GLU A 106 19.64 -2.52 9.23
C GLU A 106 18.79 -3.74 9.61
N ASP A 107 17.53 -3.50 9.97
CA ASP A 107 16.53 -4.53 10.25
C ASP A 107 15.74 -4.97 8.99
N GLY A 108 16.13 -4.47 7.82
CA GLY A 108 15.54 -4.76 6.52
C GLY A 108 14.23 -4.01 6.23
N SER A 109 13.83 -3.05 7.07
CA SER A 109 12.71 -2.16 6.76
C SER A 109 13.00 -1.30 5.53
N LEU A 110 11.99 -1.11 4.69
CA LEU A 110 12.12 -0.37 3.43
C LEU A 110 11.37 0.96 3.45
N SER A 111 11.95 2.01 2.90
CA SER A 111 11.27 3.29 2.69
C SER A 111 11.70 3.95 1.39
N TRP A 112 10.77 4.73 0.80
CA TRP A 112 10.96 5.46 -0.44
C TRP A 112 11.21 6.93 -0.14
N HIS A 113 12.28 7.49 -0.70
CA HIS A 113 12.70 8.87 -0.46
C HIS A 113 12.72 9.64 -1.78
N LEU A 114 12.04 10.79 -1.77
CA LEU A 114 11.96 11.73 -2.88
C LEU A 114 13.10 12.75 -2.79
N PRO A 115 13.53 13.35 -3.91
CA PRO A 115 14.61 14.35 -3.87
C PRO A 115 14.15 15.70 -3.31
N ASP A 116 14.97 16.33 -2.46
CA ASP A 116 14.71 17.60 -1.74
C ASP A 116 14.48 18.80 -2.68
N ASP A 117 15.05 18.77 -3.90
CA ASP A 117 15.01 19.87 -4.85
C ASP A 117 13.77 19.86 -5.76
N ILE A 118 12.85 18.92 -5.52
CA ILE A 118 11.53 18.90 -6.15
C ILE A 118 10.50 19.22 -5.07
N ALA A 119 9.92 20.43 -5.11
CA ALA A 119 8.79 20.72 -4.23
C ALA A 119 7.59 19.80 -4.61
N PRO A 120 6.72 19.42 -3.66
CA PRO A 120 5.54 18.58 -3.93
C PRO A 120 4.52 19.19 -4.93
N THR A 121 4.73 20.44 -5.35
CA THR A 121 3.88 21.19 -6.29
C THR A 121 4.55 21.45 -7.64
N ASP A 122 5.84 21.16 -7.78
CA ASP A 122 6.59 21.53 -8.98
C ASP A 122 6.63 20.36 -9.97
N VAL A 123 5.89 20.51 -11.08
CA VAL A 123 6.04 19.64 -12.24
C VAL A 123 7.48 19.84 -12.78
N PRO A 124 8.34 18.81 -12.76
CA PRO A 124 9.76 19.02 -13.04
C PRO A 124 9.96 19.48 -14.48
N THR A 125 10.52 20.66 -14.63
CA THR A 125 11.22 21.06 -15.85
C THR A 125 12.65 21.42 -15.47
N ARG A 126 13.57 20.46 -15.68
CA ARG A 126 15.05 20.55 -15.74
C ARG A 126 15.80 19.80 -14.62
N GLY A 127 16.83 19.06 -15.04
CA GLY A 127 17.82 18.44 -14.18
C GLY A 127 18.86 19.45 -13.70
N GLY A 128 19.11 19.50 -12.39
CA GLY A 128 20.34 20.09 -11.86
C GLY A 128 21.54 19.16 -12.08
N GLU A 129 22.75 19.59 -11.73
CA GLU A 129 23.93 18.71 -11.80
C GLU A 129 23.87 17.56 -10.78
N ARG A 130 23.11 17.74 -9.70
CA ARG A 130 22.97 16.80 -8.58
C ARG A 130 21.54 16.78 -8.02
N ARG A 131 21.19 15.69 -7.35
CA ARG A 131 19.98 15.53 -6.52
C ARG A 131 20.38 15.30 -5.07
N SER A 132 19.55 15.78 -4.14
CA SER A 132 19.74 15.61 -2.70
C SER A 132 18.59 14.77 -2.14
N TYR A 133 18.91 13.84 -1.25
CA TYR A 133 17.96 13.00 -0.53
C TYR A 133 18.24 13.09 0.96
N ARG A 134 17.19 13.10 1.78
CA ARG A 134 17.28 13.00 3.24
C ARG A 134 16.77 11.66 3.70
N ILE A 135 17.55 10.98 4.53
CA ILE A 135 17.27 9.63 5.03
C ILE A 135 17.45 9.64 6.55
N PRO A 136 16.63 8.89 7.32
CA PRO A 136 16.80 8.78 8.76
C PRO A 136 18.21 8.31 9.15
N ARG A 137 18.85 9.02 10.09
CA ARG A 137 20.13 8.56 10.66
C ARG A 137 20.00 7.40 11.64
N THR A 138 18.82 7.26 12.24
CA THR A 138 18.57 6.37 13.38
C THR A 138 19.02 4.95 13.07
N VAL A 139 19.79 4.35 13.98
CA VAL A 139 20.22 2.96 13.85
C VAL A 139 19.13 2.07 14.42
N VAL A 140 18.58 1.19 13.58
CA VAL A 140 17.49 0.30 14.00
C VAL A 140 18.08 -1.10 14.23
N PRO A 141 18.35 -1.51 15.48
CA PRO A 141 18.98 -2.79 15.73
C PRO A 141 18.08 -3.95 15.28
N ALA A 142 18.66 -4.92 14.57
CA ALA A 142 17.98 -6.17 14.25
C ALA A 142 17.73 -6.95 15.57
N VAL A 143 16.46 -7.25 15.88
CA VAL A 143 16.09 -8.01 17.09
C VAL A 143 15.74 -9.44 16.70
N GLY A 144 16.52 -10.41 17.20
CA GLY A 144 16.25 -11.85 17.10
C GLY A 144 17.29 -12.63 16.26
N PRO A 145 17.34 -13.98 16.39
CA PRO A 145 18.16 -14.79 15.49
C PRO A 145 17.70 -14.55 14.05
N VAL A 146 18.65 -14.20 13.18
CA VAL A 146 18.41 -14.04 11.75
C VAL A 146 17.91 -15.37 11.22
N ASP A 147 16.59 -15.49 11.04
CA ASP A 147 16.04 -16.66 10.39
C ASP A 147 16.54 -16.62 8.94
N THR A 148 17.45 -17.54 8.61
CA THR A 148 18.14 -17.60 7.33
C THR A 148 17.18 -17.84 6.14
N GLY A 149 15.90 -18.14 6.43
CA GLY A 149 14.84 -18.39 5.45
C GLY A 149 14.09 -17.15 4.92
N HIS A 150 14.12 -16.00 5.60
CA HIS A 150 13.38 -14.80 5.20
C HIS A 150 14.30 -13.59 5.08
N ARG A 151 15.15 -13.59 4.05
CA ARG A 151 15.84 -12.37 3.63
C ARG A 151 14.79 -11.46 2.98
N GLY A 152 14.49 -10.32 3.60
CA GLY A 152 13.58 -9.31 3.03
C GLY A 152 14.03 -8.86 1.62
N LEU A 153 13.22 -8.02 0.94
CA LEU A 153 13.48 -7.66 -0.46
C LEU A 153 14.87 -7.05 -0.70
N LEU A 154 15.52 -6.53 0.35
CA LEU A 154 16.94 -6.25 0.37
C LEU A 154 17.67 -7.13 1.42
N GLY A 155 18.67 -7.90 1.00
CA GLY A 155 19.31 -8.99 1.74
C GLY A 155 20.42 -8.60 2.73
N ALA A 156 20.53 -7.33 3.12
CA ALA A 156 21.67 -6.80 3.89
C ALA A 156 21.30 -6.44 5.35
N VAL A 157 21.23 -7.44 6.22
CA VAL A 157 20.98 -7.23 7.66
C VAL A 157 22.22 -6.62 8.33
N GLY A 158 22.02 -5.63 9.19
CA GLY A 158 23.08 -4.95 9.94
C GLY A 158 23.80 -3.82 9.20
N THR A 159 23.33 -3.45 8.01
CA THR A 159 23.87 -2.33 7.22
C THR A 159 22.73 -1.46 6.70
N LYS A 160 22.97 -0.16 6.53
CA LYS A 160 22.08 0.72 5.77
C LYS A 160 22.40 0.58 4.28
N VAL A 161 21.39 0.37 3.44
CA VAL A 161 21.55 0.30 1.98
C VAL A 161 20.66 1.35 1.32
N LEU A 162 21.26 2.22 0.52
CA LEU A 162 20.58 3.29 -0.19
C LEU A 162 20.72 3.03 -1.70
N LYS A 163 19.66 2.52 -2.34
CA LYS A 163 19.63 2.27 -3.78
C LYS A 163 19.03 3.48 -4.50
N VAL A 164 19.83 4.13 -5.35
CA VAL A 164 19.36 5.20 -6.23
C VAL A 164 18.87 4.57 -7.52
N LEU A 165 17.59 4.72 -7.79
CA LEU A 165 16.91 4.13 -8.93
C LEU A 165 16.52 5.23 -9.92
N VAL A 166 16.76 5.00 -11.20
CA VAL A 166 16.31 5.84 -12.30
C VAL A 166 15.25 5.14 -13.13
N PHE A 167 14.38 5.93 -13.75
CA PHE A 167 13.34 5.43 -14.65
C PHE A 167 13.01 6.45 -15.75
N PRO A 168 12.61 6.00 -16.94
CA PRO A 168 12.30 6.90 -18.04
C PRO A 168 11.00 7.68 -17.79
N LEU A 169 11.02 8.99 -18.05
CA LEU A 169 9.84 9.88 -18.05
C LEU A 169 9.11 9.88 -19.38
N VAL A 170 9.76 9.37 -20.43
CA VAL A 170 9.20 9.29 -21.77
C VAL A 170 8.99 7.83 -22.12
N ASP A 171 7.77 7.48 -22.50
CA ASP A 171 7.48 6.18 -23.06
C ASP A 171 7.72 6.20 -24.57
N PRO A 172 8.53 5.27 -25.12
CA PRO A 172 8.89 5.26 -26.54
C PRO A 172 7.70 5.14 -27.50
N LEU A 173 6.57 4.60 -27.05
CA LEU A 173 5.39 4.39 -27.89
C LEU A 173 4.39 5.56 -27.79
N LEU A 174 4.32 6.24 -26.65
CA LEU A 174 3.23 7.18 -26.33
C LEU A 174 3.66 8.60 -25.93
N GLY A 175 4.96 8.89 -25.77
CA GLY A 175 5.47 10.21 -25.40
C GLY A 175 5.63 10.41 -23.89
N ARG A 176 5.66 11.67 -23.42
CA ARG A 176 5.92 12.02 -22.01
C ARG A 176 4.84 11.45 -21.08
N VAL A 177 5.26 10.64 -20.12
CA VAL A 177 4.40 10.04 -19.10
C VAL A 177 4.34 11.02 -17.93
N GLY A 178 3.34 11.90 -17.95
CA GLY A 178 3.01 12.78 -16.82
C GLY A 178 2.25 12.02 -15.72
N ASP A 179 1.12 12.58 -15.28
CA ASP A 179 0.27 12.17 -14.14
C ASP A 179 -0.41 10.77 -14.23
N PHE A 180 0.12 9.82 -14.98
CA PHE A 180 -0.62 8.61 -15.38
C PHE A 180 0.18 7.31 -15.30
N PHE A 181 1.27 7.25 -14.52
CA PHE A 181 2.00 5.99 -14.33
C PHE A 181 1.11 4.92 -13.70
N ALA A 182 0.34 5.28 -12.66
CA ALA A 182 -0.52 4.36 -11.94
C ALA A 182 -1.72 3.90 -12.78
N SER A 183 -2.48 4.83 -13.36
CA SER A 183 -3.63 4.49 -14.21
C SER A 183 -3.23 3.63 -15.40
N ARG A 184 -2.13 3.96 -16.07
CA ARG A 184 -1.62 3.17 -17.20
C ARG A 184 -1.12 1.81 -16.77
N TRP A 185 -0.55 1.69 -15.59
CA TRP A 185 -0.19 0.38 -15.05
C TRP A 185 -1.45 -0.44 -14.80
N GLU A 186 -2.47 0.13 -14.16
CA GLU A 186 -3.75 -0.54 -13.92
C GLU A 186 -4.42 -0.95 -15.25
N ASP A 187 -4.51 -0.07 -16.25
CA ASP A 187 -5.09 -0.39 -17.58
C ASP A 187 -4.44 -1.60 -18.27
N ARG A 188 -3.14 -1.83 -18.03
CA ARG A 188 -2.39 -2.93 -18.64
C ARG A 188 -2.44 -4.24 -17.86
N HIS A 189 -2.52 -4.17 -16.52
CA HIS A 189 -2.30 -5.32 -15.64
C HIS A 189 -3.52 -5.67 -14.78
N ARG A 190 -4.49 -4.77 -14.68
CA ARG A 190 -5.73 -4.95 -13.94
C ARG A 190 -6.91 -4.92 -14.91
N LEU A 191 -7.96 -5.63 -14.53
CA LEU A 191 -9.22 -5.66 -15.25
C LEU A 191 -10.31 -5.14 -14.32
N ASN A 192 -11.10 -4.19 -14.80
CA ASN A 192 -12.36 -3.86 -14.16
C ASN A 192 -13.41 -4.87 -14.59
N ARG A 193 -13.88 -5.70 -13.66
CA ARG A 193 -14.84 -6.78 -13.96
C ARG A 193 -15.55 -7.28 -12.72
N VAL A 194 -16.66 -7.98 -12.94
CA VAL A 194 -17.20 -8.91 -11.95
C VAL A 194 -16.67 -10.31 -12.24
N ARG A 195 -16.37 -11.08 -11.19
CA ARG A 195 -15.94 -12.47 -11.28
C ARG A 195 -16.67 -13.33 -10.25
N TRP A 196 -16.83 -14.62 -10.55
CA TRP A 196 -17.27 -15.57 -9.55
C TRP A 196 -16.17 -15.79 -8.49
N MET A 197 -16.61 -16.13 -7.28
CA MET A 197 -15.76 -16.51 -6.15
C MET A 197 -16.27 -17.84 -5.59
N GLY A 198 -15.95 -18.93 -6.29
CA GLY A 198 -16.37 -20.27 -5.92
C GLY A 198 -15.39 -20.93 -4.95
N PRO A 199 -15.81 -21.95 -4.18
CA PRO A 199 -14.93 -22.67 -3.25
C PRO A 199 -13.66 -23.25 -3.89
N ASP A 200 -13.70 -23.55 -5.19
CA ASP A 200 -12.57 -24.18 -5.91
C ASP A 200 -11.57 -23.16 -6.51
N ASP A 201 -11.96 -21.89 -6.67
CA ASP A 201 -11.22 -20.91 -7.47
C ASP A 201 -11.11 -19.49 -6.90
N TYR A 202 -11.72 -19.20 -5.73
CA TYR A 202 -11.71 -17.87 -5.12
C TYR A 202 -10.31 -17.32 -4.81
N SER A 203 -9.34 -18.19 -4.54
CA SER A 203 -7.94 -17.83 -4.28
C SER A 203 -7.07 -17.72 -5.54
N ARG A 204 -7.61 -18.03 -6.72
CA ARG A 204 -6.85 -18.04 -7.98
C ARG A 204 -6.85 -16.67 -8.67
N PRO A 205 -5.73 -16.24 -9.26
CA PRO A 205 -5.66 -14.98 -10.01
C PRO A 205 -6.52 -15.00 -11.29
N THR A 206 -6.62 -16.15 -11.93
CA THR A 206 -7.42 -16.37 -13.14
C THR A 206 -8.78 -16.98 -12.78
N PRO A 207 -9.87 -16.19 -12.73
CA PRO A 207 -11.20 -16.71 -12.43
C PRO A 207 -11.78 -17.53 -13.58
N VAL A 208 -12.85 -18.26 -13.27
CA VAL A 208 -13.84 -18.68 -14.26
C VAL A 208 -14.43 -17.46 -14.98
N SER A 209 -14.67 -17.59 -16.28
CA SER A 209 -15.28 -16.53 -17.09
C SER A 209 -16.61 -16.08 -16.51
N PHE A 210 -16.81 -14.77 -16.39
CA PHE A 210 -18.07 -14.14 -16.02
C PHE A 210 -18.60 -13.37 -17.23
N GLY A 211 -19.80 -13.71 -17.70
CA GLY A 211 -20.39 -13.16 -18.91
C GLY A 211 -21.84 -12.69 -18.73
N PRO A 212 -22.51 -12.30 -19.83
CA PRO A 212 -23.86 -11.74 -19.78
C PRO A 212 -24.90 -12.63 -19.07
N GLY A 213 -24.83 -13.95 -19.22
CA GLY A 213 -25.76 -14.88 -18.57
C GLY A 213 -25.55 -15.00 -17.05
N ASP A 214 -24.33 -14.72 -16.57
CA ASP A 214 -23.99 -14.76 -15.15
C ASP A 214 -24.63 -13.61 -14.37
N TRP A 215 -24.86 -12.47 -15.01
CA TRP A 215 -25.62 -11.36 -14.42
C TRP A 215 -27.06 -11.75 -14.09
N SER A 216 -27.73 -12.45 -15.00
CA SER A 216 -29.08 -12.97 -14.73
C SER A 216 -29.06 -13.92 -13.55
N ARG A 217 -28.10 -14.85 -13.51
CA ARG A 217 -27.92 -15.79 -12.38
C ARG A 217 -27.64 -15.07 -11.07
N LEU A 218 -26.83 -14.00 -11.10
CA LEU A 218 -26.53 -13.18 -9.92
C LEU A 218 -27.78 -12.45 -9.42
N GLY A 219 -28.68 -12.03 -10.32
CA GLY A 219 -29.95 -11.38 -10.01
C GLY A 219 -31.14 -12.29 -9.69
N GLU A 220 -30.98 -13.63 -9.73
CA GLU A 220 -32.06 -14.60 -9.41
C GLU A 220 -32.49 -14.58 -7.93
N GLY A 221 -31.71 -13.92 -7.07
CA GLY A 221 -32.02 -13.72 -5.67
C GLY A 221 -30.86 -13.03 -4.98
N ARG A 222 -30.85 -13.06 -3.65
CA ARG A 222 -29.78 -12.42 -2.89
C ARG A 222 -28.42 -13.03 -3.22
N ALA A 223 -27.44 -12.17 -3.46
CA ALA A 223 -26.06 -12.50 -3.77
C ALA A 223 -25.09 -11.81 -2.81
N LEU A 224 -23.89 -12.36 -2.68
CA LEU A 224 -22.78 -11.76 -1.95
C LEU A 224 -21.79 -11.16 -2.94
N LEU A 225 -21.45 -9.88 -2.77
CA LEU A 225 -20.41 -9.22 -3.53
C LEU A 225 -19.22 -8.87 -2.61
N LEU A 226 -18.05 -9.38 -2.95
CA LEU A 226 -16.79 -9.07 -2.30
C LEU A 226 -16.11 -7.88 -3.00
N VAL A 227 -15.67 -6.87 -2.24
CA VAL A 227 -15.07 -5.64 -2.80
C VAL A 227 -13.72 -5.34 -2.13
N HIS A 228 -12.64 -5.44 -2.90
CA HIS A 228 -11.28 -5.30 -2.38
C HIS A 228 -10.84 -3.84 -2.23
N GLY A 229 -9.71 -3.64 -1.54
CA GLY A 229 -9.13 -2.32 -1.29
C GLY A 229 -8.05 -1.87 -2.27
N THR A 230 -7.36 -0.79 -1.89
CA THR A 230 -6.22 -0.18 -2.61
C THR A 230 -5.08 -1.18 -2.81
N PHE A 231 -4.41 -1.14 -3.97
CA PHE A 231 -3.29 -2.02 -4.35
C PHE A 231 -3.62 -3.53 -4.42
N SER A 232 -4.90 -3.90 -4.26
CA SER A 232 -5.33 -5.29 -4.12
C SER A 232 -6.09 -5.80 -5.36
N THR A 233 -6.56 -7.04 -5.25
CA THR A 233 -7.48 -7.72 -6.16
C THR A 233 -8.43 -8.59 -5.34
N ALA A 234 -9.51 -9.11 -5.93
CA ALA A 234 -10.44 -9.98 -5.21
C ALA A 234 -9.76 -11.22 -4.59
N HIS A 235 -8.94 -11.94 -5.36
CA HIS A 235 -8.25 -13.13 -4.86
C HIS A 235 -7.13 -12.79 -3.86
N GLY A 236 -6.47 -11.62 -4.02
CA GLY A 236 -5.46 -11.15 -3.07
C GLY A 236 -6.07 -10.80 -1.71
N ALA A 237 -7.22 -10.12 -1.67
CA ALA A 237 -7.90 -9.76 -0.43
C ALA A 237 -8.60 -10.96 0.22
N PHE A 238 -9.40 -11.70 -0.55
CA PHE A 238 -10.34 -12.70 0.00
C PHE A 238 -9.87 -14.15 -0.18
N GLY A 239 -8.79 -14.40 -0.92
CA GLY A 239 -8.25 -15.74 -1.14
C GLY A 239 -7.68 -16.40 0.11
N SER A 240 -7.49 -15.64 1.18
CA SER A 240 -7.03 -16.12 2.49
C SER A 240 -8.15 -16.58 3.42
N LEU A 241 -9.42 -16.38 3.03
CA LEU A 241 -10.56 -16.95 3.76
C LEU A 241 -10.42 -18.48 3.85
N PRO A 242 -10.75 -19.10 5.01
CA PRO A 242 -10.79 -20.55 5.13
C PRO A 242 -11.74 -21.18 4.09
N PRO A 243 -11.36 -22.29 3.43
CA PRO A 243 -12.21 -22.95 2.43
C PRO A 243 -13.61 -23.31 2.94
N GLU A 244 -13.71 -23.67 4.22
CA GLU A 244 -14.97 -23.99 4.89
C GLU A 244 -15.87 -22.77 5.00
N ALA A 245 -15.29 -21.59 5.28
CA ALA A 245 -16.01 -20.32 5.33
C ALA A 245 -16.54 -19.93 3.94
N MET A 246 -15.72 -20.04 2.89
CA MET A 246 -16.16 -19.77 1.53
C MET A 246 -17.28 -20.74 1.10
N THR A 247 -17.19 -22.01 1.48
CA THR A 247 -18.23 -23.01 1.23
C THR A 247 -19.54 -22.66 1.95
N ALA A 248 -19.46 -22.24 3.21
CA ALA A 248 -20.62 -21.81 3.99
C ALA A 248 -21.30 -20.57 3.38
N LEU A 249 -20.52 -19.55 3.00
CA LEU A 249 -21.02 -18.37 2.29
C LEU A 249 -21.67 -18.77 0.96
N HIS A 250 -21.01 -19.61 0.16
CA HIS A 250 -21.54 -20.07 -1.12
C HIS A 250 -22.87 -20.82 -0.93
N ALA A 251 -23.00 -21.65 0.10
CA ALA A 251 -24.25 -22.32 0.44
C ALA A 251 -25.35 -21.32 0.86
N ALA A 252 -25.03 -20.34 1.70
CA ALA A 252 -25.96 -19.32 2.19
C ALA A 252 -26.55 -18.46 1.06
N TYR A 253 -25.77 -18.19 0.01
CA TYR A 253 -26.19 -17.40 -1.15
C TYR A 253 -26.60 -18.24 -2.37
N GLY A 254 -26.82 -19.55 -2.22
CA GLY A 254 -27.22 -20.42 -3.33
C GLY A 254 -26.23 -20.41 -4.51
N GLY A 255 -24.95 -20.23 -4.19
CA GLY A 255 -23.83 -20.11 -5.12
C GLY A 255 -23.67 -18.77 -5.83
N ARG A 256 -24.39 -17.73 -5.40
CA ARG A 256 -24.28 -16.37 -5.93
C ARG A 256 -23.25 -15.56 -5.12
N VAL A 257 -21.99 -15.98 -5.17
CA VAL A 257 -20.87 -15.25 -4.53
C VAL A 257 -19.94 -14.75 -5.62
N ALA A 258 -19.85 -13.43 -5.74
CA ALA A 258 -19.04 -12.76 -6.75
C ALA A 258 -18.10 -11.75 -6.10
N ALA A 259 -17.13 -11.25 -6.85
CA ALA A 259 -16.30 -10.12 -6.48
C ALA A 259 -16.26 -9.07 -7.58
N PHE A 260 -16.05 -7.82 -7.19
CA PHE A 260 -15.78 -6.71 -8.10
C PHE A 260 -14.29 -6.39 -8.08
N ASP A 261 -13.59 -6.78 -9.16
CA ASP A 261 -12.23 -6.32 -9.43
C ASP A 261 -12.32 -4.91 -10.04
N HIS A 262 -11.62 -3.94 -9.46
CA HIS A 262 -11.65 -2.55 -9.92
C HIS A 262 -10.29 -1.85 -9.78
N HIS A 263 -10.06 -0.80 -10.57
CA HIS A 263 -8.94 0.11 -10.37
C HIS A 263 -9.10 0.81 -9.02
N SER A 264 -8.08 0.68 -8.18
CA SER A 264 -8.15 1.06 -6.77
C SER A 264 -7.20 2.20 -6.41
N VAL A 265 -6.24 2.49 -7.30
CA VAL A 265 -5.27 3.59 -7.13
C VAL A 265 -5.67 4.79 -7.97
N SER A 266 -6.03 4.59 -9.23
CA SER A 266 -6.28 5.69 -10.17
C SER A 266 -7.70 6.20 -10.22
N ALA A 267 -8.69 5.33 -9.99
CA ALA A 267 -10.10 5.68 -10.05
C ALA A 267 -10.67 5.88 -8.65
N SER A 268 -11.55 6.87 -8.47
CA SER A 268 -12.32 7.10 -7.25
C SER A 268 -13.41 6.02 -7.04
N PRO A 269 -13.94 5.85 -5.81
CA PRO A 269 -15.01 4.88 -5.58
C PRO A 269 -16.29 5.19 -6.37
N ALA A 270 -16.60 6.47 -6.58
CA ALA A 270 -17.72 6.90 -7.44
C ALA A 270 -17.53 6.45 -8.91
N GLU A 271 -16.33 6.58 -9.47
CA GLU A 271 -16.01 6.08 -10.81
C GLU A 271 -16.07 4.55 -10.88
N ASN A 272 -15.60 3.85 -9.85
CA ASN A 272 -15.72 2.39 -9.77
C ASN A 272 -17.20 1.96 -9.79
N VAL A 273 -18.08 2.67 -9.07
CA VAL A 273 -19.51 2.34 -9.01
C VAL A 273 -20.26 2.73 -10.29
N ALA A 274 -19.87 3.82 -10.95
CA ALA A 274 -20.37 4.16 -12.29
C ALA A 274 -19.99 3.07 -13.31
N LEU A 275 -18.76 2.57 -13.24
CA LEU A 275 -18.29 1.46 -14.06
C LEU A 275 -19.05 0.17 -13.74
N PHE A 276 -19.20 -0.19 -12.46
CA PHE A 276 -20.02 -1.34 -12.06
C PHE A 276 -21.43 -1.26 -12.65
N SER A 277 -22.09 -0.11 -12.53
CA SER A 277 -23.43 0.12 -13.09
C SER A 277 -23.47 -0.08 -14.61
N SER A 278 -22.41 0.32 -15.32
CA SER A 278 -22.30 0.13 -16.77
C SER A 278 -22.12 -1.34 -17.19
N LEU A 279 -21.59 -2.18 -16.29
CA LEU A 279 -21.42 -3.61 -16.53
C LEU A 279 -22.73 -4.40 -16.30
N VAL A 280 -23.64 -3.89 -15.46
CA VAL A 280 -24.94 -4.53 -15.19
C VAL A 280 -25.85 -4.39 -16.41
N PRO A 281 -26.32 -5.51 -17.03
CA PRO A 281 -27.21 -5.44 -18.17
C PRO A 281 -28.55 -4.77 -17.84
N THR A 282 -29.11 -4.04 -18.81
CA THR A 282 -30.44 -3.42 -18.68
C THR A 282 -31.50 -4.45 -18.27
N GLY A 283 -32.26 -4.15 -17.22
CA GLY A 283 -33.34 -4.99 -16.71
C GLY A 283 -32.92 -5.99 -15.64
N VAL A 284 -31.62 -6.13 -15.37
CA VAL A 284 -31.13 -6.87 -14.20
C VAL A 284 -31.23 -5.97 -12.98
N GLN A 285 -31.90 -6.46 -11.94
CA GLN A 285 -31.90 -5.87 -10.60
C GLN A 285 -31.09 -6.77 -9.69
N LEU A 286 -30.25 -6.18 -8.83
CA LEU A 286 -29.38 -6.94 -7.94
C LEU A 286 -29.83 -6.75 -6.50
N GLU A 287 -29.98 -7.87 -5.77
CA GLU A 287 -30.12 -7.87 -4.31
C GLU A 287 -28.80 -8.36 -3.71
N LEU A 288 -28.07 -7.47 -3.02
CA LEU A 288 -26.71 -7.73 -2.57
C LEU A 288 -26.58 -7.64 -1.05
N ASP A 289 -25.76 -8.53 -0.49
CA ASP A 289 -24.96 -8.24 0.69
C ASP A 289 -23.51 -7.98 0.24
N LEU A 290 -22.79 -7.14 0.99
CA LEU A 290 -21.42 -6.75 0.66
C LEU A 290 -20.46 -7.17 1.78
N VAL A 291 -19.31 -7.72 1.40
CA VAL A 291 -18.12 -7.77 2.26
C VAL A 291 -17.04 -6.95 1.60
N THR A 292 -16.52 -5.98 2.32
CA THR A 292 -15.59 -5.00 1.76
C THR A 292 -14.33 -4.95 2.60
N HIS A 293 -13.19 -4.67 1.95
CA HIS A 293 -11.91 -4.52 2.62
C HIS A 293 -11.29 -3.16 2.32
N SER A 294 -10.79 -2.48 3.35
CA SER A 294 -10.09 -1.21 3.22
C SER A 294 -10.92 -0.19 2.42
N ARG A 295 -10.33 0.51 1.45
CA ARG A 295 -11.02 1.42 0.52
C ARG A 295 -12.27 0.82 -0.13
N GLY A 296 -12.35 -0.51 -0.30
CA GLY A 296 -13.53 -1.19 -0.82
C GLY A 296 -14.79 -0.88 0.00
N GLY A 297 -14.66 -0.50 1.28
CA GLY A 297 -15.78 -0.03 2.09
C GLY A 297 -16.40 1.27 1.57
N LEU A 298 -15.61 2.18 1.02
CA LEU A 298 -16.09 3.41 0.38
C LEU A 298 -16.85 3.08 -0.92
N VAL A 299 -16.34 2.12 -1.70
CA VAL A 299 -17.04 1.58 -2.88
C VAL A 299 -18.36 0.93 -2.48
N GLY A 300 -18.39 0.19 -1.37
CA GLY A 300 -19.61 -0.41 -0.84
C GLY A 300 -20.68 0.61 -0.45
N ARG A 301 -20.27 1.74 0.13
CA ARG A 301 -21.18 2.87 0.45
C ARG A 301 -21.74 3.53 -0.81
N GLU A 302 -20.91 3.69 -1.85
CA GLU A 302 -21.35 4.19 -3.16
C GLU A 302 -22.32 3.20 -3.83
N LEU A 303 -22.04 1.89 -3.79
CA LEU A 303 -22.92 0.85 -4.33
C LEU A 303 -24.29 0.84 -3.65
N ALA A 304 -24.33 1.02 -2.33
CA ALA A 304 -25.57 1.04 -1.58
C ALA A 304 -26.45 2.27 -1.83
N ALA A 305 -25.91 3.29 -2.49
CA ALA A 305 -26.65 4.47 -2.93
C ALA A 305 -27.23 4.33 -4.35
N LEU A 306 -26.92 3.25 -5.08
CA LEU A 306 -27.46 3.02 -6.42
C LEU A 306 -28.93 2.57 -6.37
N GLU A 307 -29.76 3.13 -7.25
CA GLU A 307 -31.17 2.73 -7.35
C GLU A 307 -31.38 1.33 -7.96
N THR A 308 -30.47 0.89 -8.82
CA THR A 308 -30.52 -0.42 -9.53
C THR A 308 -29.98 -1.58 -8.70
N VAL A 309 -29.46 -1.28 -7.50
CA VAL A 309 -28.84 -2.27 -6.61
C VAL A 309 -29.45 -2.11 -5.23
N ARG A 310 -30.18 -3.12 -4.78
CA ARG A 310 -30.68 -3.18 -3.41
C ARG A 310 -29.63 -3.83 -2.53
N VAL A 311 -28.95 -3.04 -1.70
CA VAL A 311 -28.03 -3.53 -0.68
C VAL A 311 -28.76 -3.76 0.64
N HIS A 312 -28.64 -4.95 1.21
CA HIS A 312 -29.26 -5.29 2.49
C HIS A 312 -28.32 -5.18 3.67
N GLY A 313 -27.07 -5.61 3.51
CA GLY A 313 -26.05 -5.58 4.54
C GLY A 313 -24.67 -5.27 3.96
N ILE A 314 -23.84 -4.57 4.73
CA ILE A 314 -22.46 -4.26 4.38
C ILE A 314 -21.59 -4.60 5.59
N VAL A 315 -20.69 -5.57 5.44
CA VAL A 315 -19.60 -5.81 6.38
C VAL A 315 -18.35 -5.10 5.88
N GLN A 316 -17.94 -4.06 6.59
CA GLN A 316 -16.74 -3.28 6.27
C GLN A 316 -15.57 -3.71 7.15
N VAL A 317 -14.54 -4.27 6.53
CA VAL A 317 -13.32 -4.71 7.20
C VAL A 317 -12.23 -3.68 6.93
N ALA A 318 -11.73 -3.04 8.00
CA ALA A 318 -10.68 -2.02 7.94
C ALA A 318 -10.97 -0.82 7.02
N ALA A 319 -12.25 -0.44 6.86
CA ALA A 319 -12.63 0.61 5.92
C ALA A 319 -12.28 2.02 6.44
N PRO A 320 -11.58 2.87 5.67
CA PRO A 320 -11.19 4.21 6.11
C PRO A 320 -12.34 5.22 5.98
N ASN A 321 -13.45 5.01 6.69
CA ASN A 321 -14.62 5.90 6.61
C ASN A 321 -14.34 7.30 7.18
N GLY A 322 -13.51 7.38 8.23
CA GLY A 322 -12.92 8.62 8.76
C GLY A 322 -11.62 9.04 8.06
N GLY A 323 -11.18 8.27 7.06
CA GLY A 323 -9.94 8.48 6.31
C GLY A 323 -8.67 7.96 6.98
N THR A 324 -7.56 8.11 6.27
CA THR A 324 -6.20 7.82 6.77
C THR A 324 -5.24 8.92 6.34
N VAL A 325 -4.41 9.40 7.28
CA VAL A 325 -3.40 10.44 7.01
C VAL A 325 -2.41 10.00 5.92
N LEU A 326 -2.19 8.69 5.77
CA LEU A 326 -1.35 8.10 4.73
C LEU A 326 -1.82 8.38 3.29
N ALA A 327 -3.09 8.76 3.11
CA ALA A 327 -3.65 9.07 1.81
C ALA A 327 -3.43 10.53 1.38
N ASP A 328 -2.92 11.38 2.28
CA ASP A 328 -2.51 12.75 1.96
C ASP A 328 -1.22 12.73 1.13
N ARG A 329 -1.10 13.69 0.20
CA ARG A 329 0.07 13.91 -0.67
C ARG A 329 1.37 13.92 0.12
N GLU A 330 1.40 14.57 1.28
CA GLU A 330 2.62 14.69 2.10
C GLU A 330 3.09 13.34 2.67
N HIS A 331 2.20 12.36 2.81
CA HIS A 331 2.46 11.07 3.45
C HIS A 331 2.39 9.88 2.49
N LEU A 332 2.26 10.11 1.17
CA LEU A 332 2.19 9.02 0.18
C LEU A 332 3.43 8.14 0.20
N SER A 333 4.62 8.70 0.43
CA SER A 333 5.85 7.91 0.57
C SER A 333 5.80 6.96 1.77
N ASP A 334 5.17 7.38 2.87
CA ASP A 334 4.97 6.54 4.06
C ASP A 334 3.98 5.41 3.78
N LEU A 335 2.89 5.69 3.06
CA LEU A 335 1.96 4.65 2.59
C LEU A 335 2.68 3.62 1.74
N LEU A 336 3.46 4.07 0.75
CA LEU A 336 4.20 3.18 -0.16
C LEU A 336 5.25 2.37 0.61
N GLY A 337 5.96 2.97 1.56
CA GLY A 337 6.88 2.28 2.45
C GLY A 337 6.18 1.18 3.26
N ARG A 338 5.05 1.49 3.91
CA ARG A 338 4.27 0.50 4.69
C ARG A 338 3.81 -0.66 3.84
N LEU A 339 3.19 -0.39 2.70
CA LEU A 339 2.72 -1.44 1.79
C LEU A 339 3.89 -2.26 1.24
N THR A 340 5.01 -1.62 0.89
CA THR A 340 6.22 -2.34 0.47
C THR A 340 6.72 -3.28 1.56
N ASN A 341 6.64 -2.89 2.84
CA ASN A 341 7.02 -3.75 3.96
C ASN A 341 6.02 -4.87 4.25
N ILE A 342 4.72 -4.61 4.20
CA ILE A 342 3.68 -5.64 4.40
C ILE A 342 3.79 -6.73 3.33
N VAL A 343 3.96 -6.33 2.06
CA VAL A 343 4.04 -7.24 0.91
C VAL A 343 5.24 -8.21 0.99
N GLN A 344 6.32 -7.86 1.71
CA GLN A 344 7.46 -8.79 1.89
C GLN A 344 7.09 -10.08 2.63
N PHE A 345 5.93 -10.11 3.29
CA PHE A 345 5.49 -11.23 4.12
C PHE A 345 4.19 -11.88 3.61
N ILE A 346 3.71 -11.48 2.44
CA ILE A 346 2.58 -12.11 1.77
C ILE A 346 3.12 -13.25 0.87
N PRO A 347 2.53 -14.47 0.92
CA PRO A 347 2.91 -15.55 0.02
C PRO A 347 2.82 -15.18 -1.47
N ASP A 348 3.63 -15.83 -2.31
CA ASP A 348 3.97 -15.46 -3.71
C ASP A 348 2.80 -15.18 -4.69
N ASN A 349 1.55 -15.49 -4.36
CA ASN A 349 0.41 -15.33 -5.26
C ASN A 349 -0.05 -13.86 -5.37
N GLY A 350 0.73 -13.03 -6.06
CA GLY A 350 0.36 -11.65 -6.43
C GLY A 350 1.36 -10.58 -6.02
N VAL A 351 2.46 -10.95 -5.36
CA VAL A 351 3.51 -10.04 -4.87
C VAL A 351 4.08 -9.16 -5.99
N THR A 352 4.40 -9.74 -7.15
CA THR A 352 4.97 -8.98 -8.29
C THR A 352 4.02 -7.94 -8.86
N ASP A 353 2.71 -8.23 -8.86
CA ASP A 353 1.70 -7.29 -9.38
C ASP A 353 1.48 -6.15 -8.40
N THR A 354 1.37 -6.46 -7.09
CA THR A 354 1.23 -5.43 -6.06
C THR A 354 2.48 -4.55 -6.00
N LEU A 355 3.69 -5.13 -6.05
CA LEU A 355 4.94 -4.38 -6.16
C LEU A 355 4.98 -3.55 -7.45
N GLY A 356 4.55 -4.11 -8.59
CA GLY A 356 4.45 -3.38 -9.85
C GLY A 356 3.61 -2.11 -9.75
N LEU A 357 2.45 -2.18 -9.08
CA LEU A 357 1.59 -1.03 -8.85
C LEU A 357 2.19 -0.05 -7.83
N ILE A 358 2.82 -0.53 -6.75
CA ILE A 358 3.57 0.32 -5.81
C ILE A 358 4.65 1.11 -6.56
N LEU A 359 5.45 0.45 -7.39
CA LEU A 359 6.48 1.09 -8.19
C LEU A 359 5.90 2.09 -9.21
N ALA A 360 4.73 1.82 -9.77
CA ALA A 360 4.04 2.78 -10.64
C ALA A 360 3.67 4.06 -9.89
N VAL A 361 3.17 3.95 -8.65
CA VAL A 361 2.86 5.11 -7.81
C VAL A 361 4.13 5.82 -7.33
N VAL A 362 5.18 5.07 -6.95
CA VAL A 362 6.50 5.64 -6.61
C VAL A 362 7.01 6.53 -7.74
N LYS A 363 6.96 6.06 -8.99
CA LYS A 363 7.39 6.85 -10.16
C LYS A 363 6.57 8.13 -10.31
N GLN A 364 5.26 8.05 -10.07
CA GLN A 364 4.35 9.19 -10.18
C GLN A 364 4.63 10.26 -9.11
N VAL A 365 4.78 9.83 -7.86
CA VAL A 365 5.08 10.74 -6.75
C VAL A 365 6.50 11.31 -6.86
N ALA A 366 7.47 10.54 -7.37
CA ALA A 366 8.85 11.01 -7.62
C ALA A 366 8.96 12.13 -8.67
N VAL A 367 7.91 12.38 -9.46
CA VAL A 367 7.83 13.51 -10.39
C VAL A 367 6.84 14.59 -9.92
N SER A 368 6.47 14.58 -8.62
CA SER A 368 5.49 15.48 -8.01
C SER A 368 4.12 15.48 -8.70
N ALA A 369 3.80 14.41 -9.43
CA ALA A 369 2.49 14.21 -10.00
C ALA A 369 1.62 13.48 -9.00
N VAL A 370 0.47 14.07 -8.65
CA VAL A 370 -0.59 13.33 -7.92
C VAL A 370 -1.90 13.29 -8.68
N GLY A 371 -2.01 13.99 -9.82
CA GLY A 371 -3.15 13.79 -10.71
C GLY A 371 -3.29 12.31 -11.04
N GLY A 372 -4.50 11.78 -11.12
CA GLY A 372 -4.72 10.37 -11.43
C GLY A 372 -4.38 9.40 -10.29
N LEU A 373 -4.28 9.87 -9.04
CA LEU A 373 -4.27 9.05 -7.81
C LEU A 373 -5.57 9.17 -7.01
N ASP A 374 -6.69 9.47 -7.69
CA ASP A 374 -7.99 9.74 -7.06
C ASP A 374 -8.50 8.55 -6.24
N GLY A 375 -8.08 7.33 -6.58
CA GLY A 375 -8.33 6.14 -5.78
C GLY A 375 -7.63 6.16 -4.42
N ILE A 376 -6.43 6.71 -4.32
CA ILE A 376 -5.73 6.85 -3.03
C ILE A 376 -6.27 8.07 -2.27
N THR A 377 -6.24 9.25 -2.90
CA THR A 377 -6.56 10.53 -2.23
C THR A 377 -8.02 10.63 -1.79
N CYS A 378 -8.92 9.80 -2.33
CA CYS A 378 -10.29 9.68 -1.84
C CYS A 378 -10.40 9.21 -0.37
N MET A 379 -9.31 8.74 0.25
CA MET A 379 -9.27 8.33 1.65
C MET A 379 -8.68 9.40 2.58
N GLU A 380 -8.35 10.59 2.08
CA GLU A 380 -7.82 11.68 2.90
C GLU A 380 -8.88 12.19 3.90
N PRO A 381 -8.61 12.22 5.22
CA PRO A 381 -9.60 12.55 6.25
C PRO A 381 -10.35 13.87 6.07
N ARG A 382 -9.69 14.87 5.48
CA ARG A 382 -10.25 16.20 5.18
C ARG A 382 -10.35 16.46 3.67
N GLY A 383 -10.27 15.39 2.88
CA GLY A 383 -10.46 15.44 1.45
C GLY A 383 -11.92 15.67 1.10
N THR A 384 -12.16 16.44 0.04
CA THR A 384 -13.51 16.80 -0.44
C THR A 384 -14.38 15.57 -0.74
N TYR A 385 -13.77 14.46 -1.17
CA TYR A 385 -14.47 13.22 -1.44
C TYR A 385 -15.07 12.59 -0.17
N LEU A 386 -14.28 12.38 0.89
CA LEU A 386 -14.79 11.82 2.14
C LEU A 386 -15.79 12.75 2.80
N GLU A 387 -15.54 14.06 2.80
CA GLU A 387 -16.51 15.04 3.33
C GLU A 387 -17.86 14.92 2.61
N SER A 388 -17.85 14.82 1.28
CA SER A 388 -19.05 14.63 0.47
C SER A 388 -19.75 13.29 0.76
N LEU A 389 -18.99 12.20 0.84
CA LEU A 389 -19.54 10.86 1.12
C LEU A 389 -20.12 10.76 2.53
N ASN A 390 -19.47 11.37 3.53
CA ASN A 390 -19.88 11.37 4.93
C ASN A 390 -21.08 12.29 5.19
N ALA A 391 -21.28 13.35 4.40
CA ALA A 391 -22.45 14.21 4.49
C ALA A 391 -23.77 13.55 4.02
N ARG A 392 -23.71 12.38 3.36
CA ARG A 392 -24.88 11.70 2.81
C ARG A 392 -25.75 11.08 3.91
N PRO A 393 -27.09 11.02 3.71
CA PRO A 393 -27.98 10.33 4.65
C PRO A 393 -27.74 8.81 4.66
N ALA A 394 -28.30 8.14 5.67
CA ALA A 394 -28.23 6.69 5.76
C ALA A 394 -28.95 6.01 4.60
N VAL A 395 -28.33 4.96 4.08
CA VAL A 395 -28.95 4.02 3.13
C VAL A 395 -29.69 2.92 3.92
N PRO A 396 -30.77 2.32 3.39
CA PRO A 396 -31.54 1.29 4.09
C PRO A 396 -30.85 -0.09 4.05
N ALA A 397 -29.59 -0.15 4.50
CA ALA A 397 -28.78 -1.35 4.62
C ALA A 397 -28.23 -1.49 6.06
N ALA A 398 -28.18 -2.71 6.58
CA ALA A 398 -27.46 -2.99 7.82
C ALA A 398 -25.96 -2.76 7.61
N LEU A 399 -25.33 -2.06 8.54
CA LEU A 399 -23.92 -1.71 8.44
C LEU A 399 -23.16 -2.32 9.62
N PHE A 400 -22.14 -3.11 9.29
CA PHE A 400 -21.25 -3.77 10.23
C PHE A 400 -19.82 -3.33 9.98
N ALA A 401 -19.02 -3.21 11.04
CA ALA A 401 -17.60 -2.88 10.92
C ALA A 401 -16.71 -3.88 11.66
N ILE A 402 -15.56 -4.16 11.06
CA ILE A 402 -14.48 -4.93 11.67
C ILE A 402 -13.23 -4.04 11.60
N ALA A 403 -12.62 -3.79 12.75
CA ALA A 403 -11.38 -3.04 12.88
C ALA A 403 -10.40 -3.82 13.76
N ALA A 404 -9.13 -3.44 13.74
CA ALA A 404 -8.11 -3.97 14.63
C ALA A 404 -7.31 -2.82 15.23
N ASP A 405 -6.76 -3.07 16.40
CA ASP A 405 -5.57 -2.39 16.88
C ASP A 405 -4.39 -3.34 16.65
N TYR A 406 -3.30 -2.86 16.05
CA TYR A 406 -2.12 -3.67 15.76
C TYR A 406 -0.99 -3.33 16.74
N GLU A 407 -0.66 -4.30 17.58
CA GLU A 407 0.61 -4.30 18.29
C GLU A 407 1.48 -5.45 17.77
N PRO A 408 2.73 -5.20 17.38
CA PRO A 408 3.55 -6.22 16.76
C PRO A 408 3.86 -7.33 17.77
N PRO A 409 3.58 -8.61 17.45
CA PRO A 409 3.97 -9.71 18.31
C PRO A 409 5.47 -9.69 18.58
N SER A 410 5.89 -10.12 19.77
CA SER A 410 7.30 -10.15 20.15
C SER A 410 8.14 -10.92 19.12
N GLY A 411 9.14 -10.26 18.52
CA GLY A 411 9.99 -10.84 17.48
C GLY A 411 9.39 -10.83 16.07
N SER A 412 8.20 -10.26 15.86
CA SER A 412 7.61 -10.08 14.54
C SER A 412 8.50 -9.20 13.65
N PRO A 413 8.80 -9.63 12.40
CA PRO A 413 9.52 -8.79 11.44
C PRO A 413 8.81 -7.47 11.17
N LEU A 414 7.48 -7.43 11.20
CA LEU A 414 6.67 -6.22 11.01
C LEU A 414 6.76 -5.24 12.19
N GLY A 415 7.25 -5.70 13.35
CA GLY A 415 7.54 -4.81 14.49
C GLY A 415 8.53 -3.69 14.14
N ARG A 416 9.31 -3.83 13.06
CA ARG A 416 10.13 -2.73 12.52
C ARG A 416 9.33 -1.53 12.04
N ILE A 417 8.17 -1.74 11.42
CA ILE A 417 7.32 -0.66 10.88
C ILE A 417 6.78 0.20 12.03
N VAL A 418 6.43 -0.43 13.15
CA VAL A 418 5.94 0.25 14.35
C VAL A 418 7.10 0.96 15.08
N ARG A 419 8.27 0.30 15.19
CA ARG A 419 9.47 0.87 15.84
C ARG A 419 10.10 2.05 15.09
N ASP A 420 9.80 2.24 13.81
CA ASP A 420 10.31 3.36 13.02
C ASP A 420 9.92 4.74 13.61
N GLY A 421 8.99 4.80 14.56
CA GLY A 421 8.57 6.06 15.21
C GLY A 421 7.77 6.97 14.26
N ALA A 422 7.95 6.85 12.95
CA ALA A 422 7.11 7.39 11.90
C ALA A 422 5.67 6.86 12.01
N THR A 423 5.46 5.62 12.47
CA THR A 423 4.11 5.10 12.71
C THR A 423 3.39 5.81 13.85
N ASP A 424 4.08 5.98 14.97
CA ASP A 424 3.60 6.74 16.13
C ASP A 424 3.58 8.26 15.88
N LEU A 425 4.16 8.75 14.77
CA LEU A 425 4.10 10.16 14.36
C LEU A 425 2.94 10.42 13.39
N VAL A 426 2.69 9.50 12.44
CA VAL A 426 1.62 9.63 11.43
C VAL A 426 0.24 9.39 12.03
N PHE A 427 0.08 8.36 12.87
CA PHE A 427 -1.17 8.07 13.58
C PHE A 427 -1.17 8.54 15.03
N ARG A 428 -0.09 9.19 15.49
CA ARG A 428 0.07 9.57 16.90
C ARG A 428 -0.04 8.33 17.81
N THR A 429 -0.80 8.45 18.89
CA THR A 429 -1.10 7.37 19.84
C THR A 429 -2.45 6.71 19.56
N ASP A 430 -3.02 6.89 18.37
CA ASP A 430 -4.32 6.31 18.02
C ASP A 430 -4.14 4.85 17.59
N ASP A 431 -4.99 3.97 18.13
CA ASP A 431 -5.12 2.58 17.70
C ASP A 431 -5.29 2.50 16.18
N ASN A 432 -4.56 1.59 15.53
CA ASN A 432 -4.58 1.44 14.07
C ASN A 432 -4.12 0.05 13.61
N ASP A 433 -4.45 -0.33 12.39
CA ASP A 433 -4.05 -1.60 11.78
C ASP A 433 -2.79 -1.51 10.89
N LEU A 434 -1.94 -0.50 11.13
CA LEU A 434 -0.83 0.00 10.30
C LEU A 434 -1.23 0.91 9.12
N VAL A 435 -2.50 0.96 8.71
CA VAL A 435 -2.93 1.76 7.55
C VAL A 435 -4.13 2.64 7.86
N VAL A 436 -5.07 2.18 8.68
CA VAL A 436 -6.32 2.87 8.99
C VAL A 436 -6.47 3.01 10.50
N PRO A 437 -6.76 4.22 11.02
CA PRO A 437 -7.12 4.42 12.42
C PRO A 437 -8.37 3.61 12.79
N THR A 438 -8.29 2.83 13.88
CA THR A 438 -9.31 1.86 14.30
C THR A 438 -10.68 2.50 14.47
N THR A 439 -10.73 3.67 15.13
CA THR A 439 -12.00 4.40 15.38
C THR A 439 -12.65 4.87 14.08
N GLY A 440 -11.84 5.33 13.11
CA GLY A 440 -12.31 5.82 11.82
C GLY A 440 -13.01 4.75 10.96
N CYS A 441 -12.89 3.47 11.33
CA CYS A 441 -13.61 2.38 10.68
C CYS A 441 -15.11 2.39 10.98
N PHE A 442 -15.52 2.83 12.18
CA PHE A 442 -16.89 2.63 12.67
C PHE A 442 -17.53 3.85 13.33
N ASP A 443 -16.76 4.88 13.66
CA ASP A 443 -17.25 6.11 14.28
C ASP A 443 -16.67 7.32 13.53
N VAL A 444 -17.53 8.00 12.77
CA VAL A 444 -17.17 9.18 11.98
C VAL A 444 -18.02 10.36 12.45
N PRO A 445 -17.46 11.25 13.29
CA PRO A 445 -18.19 12.38 13.82
C PRO A 445 -18.81 13.24 12.70
N GLY A 446 -20.11 13.49 12.82
CA GLY A 446 -20.85 14.32 11.86
C GLY A 446 -21.28 13.61 10.57
N ALA A 447 -21.13 12.28 10.46
CA ALA A 447 -21.62 11.50 9.33
C ALA A 447 -23.03 10.92 9.61
N PRO A 448 -24.14 11.58 9.19
CA PRO A 448 -25.49 11.15 9.51
C PRO A 448 -25.86 9.77 8.95
N GLY A 449 -25.23 9.36 7.84
CA GLY A 449 -25.44 8.06 7.21
C GLY A 449 -24.59 6.93 7.74
N PHE A 450 -23.79 7.16 8.78
CA PHE A 450 -22.76 6.23 9.22
C PHE A 450 -22.66 6.09 10.76
N PRO A 451 -23.71 5.70 11.49
CA PRO A 451 -23.51 4.86 12.66
C PRO A 451 -23.57 3.39 12.23
N VAL A 452 -22.51 2.63 12.53
CA VAL A 452 -22.54 1.17 12.34
C VAL A 452 -23.53 0.55 13.32
N GLY A 453 -24.31 -0.44 12.88
CA GLY A 453 -25.27 -1.14 13.74
C GLY A 453 -24.60 -2.12 14.70
N SER A 454 -23.48 -2.72 14.30
CA SER A 454 -22.65 -3.58 15.15
C SER A 454 -21.21 -3.54 14.67
N ARG A 455 -20.27 -3.80 15.60
CA ARG A 455 -18.83 -3.81 15.29
C ARG A 455 -18.07 -4.90 16.03
N LEU A 456 -16.97 -5.32 15.43
CA LEU A 456 -15.89 -6.10 16.05
C LEU A 456 -14.62 -5.24 16.03
N VAL A 457 -13.93 -5.14 17.17
CA VAL A 457 -12.60 -4.55 17.24
C VAL A 457 -11.68 -5.62 17.81
N LEU A 458 -10.69 -6.04 17.01
CA LEU A 458 -9.71 -7.05 17.40
C LEU A 458 -8.64 -6.40 18.29
N ASP A 459 -8.33 -7.04 19.41
CA ASP A 459 -7.37 -6.53 20.40
C ASP A 459 -5.92 -6.48 19.88
N SER A 460 -5.17 -5.49 20.39
CA SER A 460 -3.76 -5.18 20.05
C SER A 460 -2.84 -6.41 20.02
N GLY A 461 -2.93 -7.24 21.06
CA GLY A 461 -2.06 -8.41 21.27
C GLY A 461 -2.25 -9.55 20.26
N ARG A 462 -3.25 -9.48 19.37
CA ARG A 462 -3.45 -10.47 18.31
C ARG A 462 -2.53 -10.25 17.11
N GLY A 463 -1.99 -9.04 16.95
CA GLY A 463 -1.09 -8.71 15.85
C GLY A 463 -1.74 -8.80 14.47
N ILE A 464 -3.02 -8.42 14.35
CA ILE A 464 -3.75 -8.40 13.08
C ILE A 464 -3.43 -7.11 12.32
N GLU A 465 -2.59 -7.23 11.30
CA GLU A 465 -2.26 -6.12 10.39
C GLU A 465 -3.28 -5.98 9.26
N HIS A 466 -3.29 -4.81 8.60
CA HIS A 466 -4.26 -4.39 7.59
C HIS A 466 -4.64 -5.45 6.53
N CYS A 467 -3.72 -6.31 6.11
CA CYS A 467 -3.91 -7.32 5.08
C CYS A 467 -4.23 -8.74 5.60
N SER A 468 -4.34 -8.94 6.92
CA SER A 468 -4.45 -10.27 7.54
C SER A 468 -5.82 -10.65 8.09
N PHE A 469 -6.77 -9.71 8.14
CA PHE A 469 -8.10 -9.89 8.76
C PHE A 469 -8.83 -11.19 8.37
N PHE A 470 -8.84 -11.55 7.09
CA PHE A 470 -9.64 -12.68 6.60
C PHE A 470 -9.07 -14.07 6.96
N ARG A 471 -7.88 -14.12 7.56
CA ARG A 471 -7.31 -15.35 8.15
C ARG A 471 -7.77 -15.56 9.59
N ASP A 472 -8.33 -14.53 10.22
CA ASP A 472 -8.69 -14.55 11.63
C ASP A 472 -10.03 -15.27 11.85
N GLU A 473 -10.04 -16.20 12.81
CA GLU A 473 -11.20 -17.04 13.09
C GLU A 473 -12.41 -16.22 13.58
N GLU A 474 -12.19 -15.18 14.40
CA GLU A 474 -13.29 -14.38 14.94
C GLU A 474 -13.90 -13.47 13.87
N VAL A 475 -13.07 -12.97 12.94
CA VAL A 475 -13.54 -12.25 11.75
C VAL A 475 -14.45 -13.16 10.92
N VAL A 476 -14.01 -14.40 10.66
CA VAL A 476 -14.78 -15.39 9.89
C VAL A 476 -16.10 -15.74 10.60
N GLU A 477 -16.08 -15.94 11.90
CA GLU A 477 -17.30 -16.19 12.69
C GLU A 477 -18.31 -15.04 12.58
N HIS A 478 -17.84 -13.79 12.64
CA HIS A 478 -18.71 -12.63 12.50
C HIS A 478 -19.25 -12.47 11.08
N LEU A 479 -18.45 -12.76 10.05
CA LEU A 479 -18.93 -12.80 8.66
C LEU A 479 -20.09 -13.80 8.51
N LEU A 480 -19.93 -15.03 9.03
CA LEU A 480 -20.96 -16.06 8.94
C LEU A 480 -22.18 -15.80 9.84
N ARG A 481 -22.05 -14.95 10.87
CA ARG A 481 -23.15 -14.56 11.75
C ARG A 481 -23.97 -13.40 11.18
N TRP A 482 -23.29 -12.42 10.58
CA TRP A 482 -23.93 -11.23 10.03
C TRP A 482 -24.48 -11.43 8.63
N LEU A 483 -24.06 -12.49 7.93
CA LEU A 483 -24.45 -12.80 6.56
C LEU A 483 -25.18 -14.15 6.47
N PRO A 484 -26.29 -14.24 5.70
CA PRO A 484 -26.97 -13.13 5.03
C PRO A 484 -27.59 -12.16 6.03
N SER A 485 -27.51 -10.85 5.75
CA SER A 485 -28.10 -9.81 6.60
C SER A 485 -29.62 -10.01 6.78
N PRO A 486 -30.23 -9.60 7.90
CA PRO A 486 -31.69 -9.59 8.02
C PRO A 486 -32.41 -8.79 6.91
#